data_AF-A0A948MF99-F1
#
_entry.id   AF-A0A948MF99-F1
#
_cell.length_a   1.000
_cell.length_b   1.000
_cell.length_c   1.000
_cell.angle_alpha   90.00
_cell.angle_beta   90.00
_cell.angle_gamma   90.00
#
_symmetry.space_group_name_H-M   'P 1'
#
loop_
_entity.id
_entity.type
_entity.pdbx_description
1 polymer ?
#
loop_
_entity_poly.entity_id
_entity_poly.type
_entity_poly.pdbx_seq_one_letter_code
_entity_poly.pdbx_strand_id
1 'polypeptide(L)'
;MNADIQKAVFDLFCICRDVTQAGHYEAYLSYAGNTNGIYARVYDRAEDRTVFNQHYYLDGITGEGDPDLLDKLSTLSDRVSEYLLPAQEEAA
;
A
#
# COMPACT_ATOMS: atom_id res chain seq x y z
N MET A 1 -11.20 -3.28 -14.77
CA MET A 1 -9.91 -2.81 -14.23
C MET A 1 -8.81 -3.35 -15.15
N ASN A 2 -7.86 -2.50 -15.59
CA ASN A 2 -6.71 -2.95 -16.40
C ASN A 2 -5.91 -4.01 -15.61
N ALA A 3 -5.39 -5.03 -16.30
CA ALA A 3 -4.51 -6.06 -15.74
C ALA A 3 -3.29 -5.47 -15.01
N ASP A 4 -2.73 -4.37 -15.52
CA ASP A 4 -1.58 -3.70 -14.87
C ASP A 4 -1.97 -3.09 -13.52
N ILE A 5 -3.14 -2.44 -13.45
CA ILE A 5 -3.68 -1.89 -12.21
C ILE A 5 -3.99 -3.03 -11.24
N GLN A 6 -4.60 -4.13 -11.72
CA GLN A 6 -4.83 -5.33 -10.90
C GLN A 6 -3.53 -5.88 -10.32
N LYS A 7 -2.47 -5.96 -11.12
CA LYS A 7 -1.16 -6.42 -10.67
C LYS A 7 -0.58 -5.46 -9.63
N ALA A 8 -0.60 -4.15 -9.87
CA ALA A 8 -0.07 -3.16 -8.93
C ALA A 8 -0.80 -3.18 -7.58
N VAL A 9 -2.12 -3.36 -7.58
CA VAL A 9 -2.91 -3.51 -6.35
C VAL A 9 -2.56 -4.82 -5.62
N PHE A 10 -2.33 -5.90 -6.37
CA PHE A 10 -1.91 -7.18 -5.79
C PHE A 10 -0.49 -7.10 -5.18
N ASP A 11 0.45 -6.45 -5.86
CA ASP A 11 1.81 -6.25 -5.36
C ASP A 11 1.79 -5.44 -4.04
N LEU A 12 1.01 -4.35 -4.01
CA LEU A 12 0.81 -3.56 -2.79
C LEU A 12 0.20 -4.38 -1.65
N PHE A 13 -0.77 -5.26 -1.95
CA PHE A 13 -1.34 -6.18 -0.97
C PHE A 13 -0.29 -7.13 -0.38
N CYS A 14 0.57 -7.71 -1.23
CA CYS A 14 1.66 -8.58 -0.79
C CYS A 14 2.60 -7.84 0.16
N ILE A 15 2.98 -6.60 -0.16
CA ILE A 15 3.86 -5.78 0.69
C ILE A 15 3.20 -5.45 2.03
N CYS A 16 1.93 -5.04 2.04
CA CYS A 16 1.21 -4.80 3.30
C CYS A 16 1.16 -6.08 4.18
N ARG A 17 0.96 -7.24 3.56
CA ARG A 17 0.99 -8.52 4.30
C ARG A 17 2.37 -8.76 4.91
N ASP A 18 3.43 -8.53 4.15
CA ASP A 18 4.80 -8.75 4.62
C ASP A 18 5.16 -7.75 5.73
N VAL A 19 4.73 -6.47 5.65
CA VAL A 19 4.93 -5.46 6.73
C VAL A 19 4.29 -5.93 8.02
N THR A 20 3.08 -6.48 7.93
CA THR A 20 2.35 -7.01 9.08
C THR A 20 3.06 -8.22 9.71
N GLN A 21 3.86 -8.96 8.93
CA GLN A 21 4.65 -10.10 9.43
C GLN A 21 6.03 -9.69 9.94
N ALA A 22 6.53 -8.51 9.59
CA ALA A 22 7.89 -8.08 9.88
C ALA A 22 8.11 -7.62 11.34
N GLY A 23 7.07 -7.54 12.18
CA GLY A 23 7.25 -7.29 13.61
C GLY A 23 6.21 -6.35 14.21
N HIS A 24 6.63 -5.23 14.79
CA HIS A 24 5.75 -4.27 15.47
C HIS A 24 4.92 -3.41 14.52
N TYR A 25 5.10 -3.52 13.20
CA TYR A 25 4.26 -2.82 12.23
C TYR A 25 3.00 -3.62 11.88
N GLU A 26 1.86 -2.94 11.80
CA GLU A 26 0.64 -3.44 11.17
C GLU A 26 0.35 -2.63 9.90
N ALA A 27 0.18 -3.29 8.76
CA ALA A 27 -0.31 -2.62 7.57
C ALA A 27 -1.74 -3.06 7.23
N TYR A 28 -2.53 -2.10 6.76
CA TYR A 28 -3.91 -2.29 6.36
C TYR A 28 -4.09 -1.76 4.94
N LEU A 29 -4.66 -2.60 4.07
CA LEU A 29 -5.08 -2.23 2.73
C LEU A 29 -6.58 -2.48 2.61
N SER A 30 -7.33 -1.49 2.16
CA SER A 30 -8.73 -1.66 1.83
C SER A 30 -9.12 -0.97 0.52
N TYR A 31 -10.10 -1.58 -0.14
CA TYR A 31 -10.76 -1.00 -1.29
C TYR A 31 -12.09 -0.37 -0.85
N ALA A 32 -12.23 0.93 -1.05
CA ALA A 32 -13.44 1.69 -0.78
C ALA A 32 -14.28 1.78 -2.06
N GLY A 33 -15.19 0.83 -2.25
CA GLY A 33 -16.01 0.75 -3.47
C GLY A 33 -16.96 1.92 -3.69
N ASN A 34 -17.34 2.64 -2.63
CA ASN A 34 -18.20 3.83 -2.67
C ASN A 34 -17.48 5.08 -3.18
N THR A 35 -16.16 5.18 -2.99
CA THR A 35 -15.31 6.27 -3.51
C THR A 35 -14.42 5.80 -4.64
N ASN A 36 -14.60 4.56 -5.10
CA ASN A 36 -13.74 3.86 -6.04
C ASN A 36 -12.26 4.11 -5.69
N GLY A 37 -11.84 3.80 -4.47
CA GLY A 37 -10.53 4.20 -3.94
C GLY A 37 -9.78 3.08 -3.23
N ILE A 38 -8.46 3.23 -3.11
CA ILE A 38 -7.58 2.33 -2.39
C ILE A 38 -6.98 3.07 -1.20
N TYR A 39 -7.16 2.50 -0.03
CA TYR A 39 -6.67 3.03 1.23
C TYR A 39 -5.57 2.14 1.79
N ALA A 40 -4.42 2.73 2.08
CA ALA A 40 -3.27 2.04 2.67
C ALA A 40 -2.81 2.78 3.94
N ARG A 41 -2.63 2.03 5.02
CA ARG A 41 -2.19 2.54 6.32
C ARG A 41 -1.12 1.62 6.91
N VAL A 42 -0.08 2.19 7.52
CA VAL A 42 0.89 1.47 8.37
C VAL A 42 0.87 2.08 9.77
N TYR A 43 0.73 1.22 10.76
CA TYR A 43 0.68 1.56 12.17
C TYR A 43 1.86 0.89 12.88
N ASP A 44 2.59 1.68 13.66
CA ASP A 44 3.69 1.22 14.52
C ASP A 44 3.12 0.89 15.90
N ARG A 45 3.08 -0.40 16.26
CA ARG A 45 2.60 -0.87 17.57
C ARG A 45 3.58 -0.54 18.69
N ALA A 46 4.88 -0.41 18.41
CA ALA A 46 5.87 -0.14 19.44
C ALA A 46 5.76 1.31 19.93
N GLU A 47 5.51 2.24 19.01
CA GLU A 47 5.37 3.67 19.30
C GLU A 47 3.91 4.14 19.41
N ASP A 48 2.94 3.24 19.28
CA ASP A 48 1.49 3.53 19.32
C ASP A 48 1.09 4.69 18.39
N ARG A 49 1.57 4.66 17.13
CA ARG A 49 1.29 5.75 16.17
C ARG A 49 1.13 5.28 14.74
N THR A 50 0.35 6.04 13.98
CA THR A 50 0.25 5.85 12.53
C THR A 50 1.46 6.50 11.86
N VAL A 51 2.28 5.70 11.19
CA VAL A 51 3.48 6.18 10.49
C VAL A 51 3.23 6.43 9.01
N PHE A 52 2.20 5.78 8.44
CA PHE A 52 1.79 5.96 7.06
C PHE A 52 0.26 5.89 6.94
N ASN A 53 -0.34 6.82 6.18
CA ASN A 53 -1.79 6.87 5.97
C ASN A 53 -2.11 7.60 4.66
N GLN A 54 -2.53 6.87 3.63
CA GLN A 54 -2.87 7.45 2.33
C GLN A 54 -4.12 6.83 1.70
N HIS A 55 -4.87 7.66 0.99
CA HIS A 55 -6.03 7.28 0.20
C HIS A 55 -5.85 7.74 -1.24
N TYR A 56 -5.98 6.81 -2.20
CA TYR A 56 -5.93 7.10 -3.62
C TYR A 56 -7.29 6.83 -4.25
N TYR A 57 -7.87 7.85 -4.86
CA TYR A 57 -9.08 7.71 -5.67
C TYR A 57 -8.70 7.11 -7.03
N LEU A 58 -9.46 6.10 -7.45
CA LEU A 58 -9.42 5.51 -8.80
C LEU A 58 -10.44 6.19 -9.74
N ASP A 59 -11.16 7.20 -9.26
CA ASP A 59 -12.21 7.88 -10.03
C ASP A 59 -11.59 8.85 -11.05
N GLY A 60 -12.04 8.76 -12.31
CA GLY A 60 -11.46 9.44 -13.48
C GLY A 60 -10.87 8.50 -14.56
N ILE A 61 -10.72 7.21 -14.29
CA ILE A 61 -10.05 6.26 -15.18
C ILE A 61 -11.08 5.61 -16.13
N THR A 62 -11.38 6.30 -17.24
CA THR A 62 -12.33 5.88 -18.28
C THR A 62 -11.75 4.94 -19.34
N GLY A 63 -10.50 4.48 -19.21
CA GLY A 63 -9.91 3.57 -20.19
C GLY A 63 -8.41 3.49 -20.06
N GLU A 64 -7.86 2.36 -20.50
CA GLU A 64 -6.43 2.00 -20.63
C GLU A 64 -5.45 2.66 -19.65
N GLY A 65 -5.10 1.91 -18.59
CA GLY A 65 -3.80 2.00 -17.92
C GLY A 65 -3.28 3.41 -17.70
N ASP A 66 -4.01 4.21 -16.91
CA ASP A 66 -3.57 5.53 -16.50
C ASP A 66 -2.17 5.43 -15.86
N PRO A 67 -1.11 5.91 -16.54
CA PRO A 67 0.27 5.82 -16.04
C PRO A 67 0.41 6.53 -14.70
N ASP A 68 -0.38 7.58 -14.47
CA ASP A 68 -0.37 8.32 -13.21
C ASP A 68 -0.91 7.47 -12.07
N LEU A 69 -1.86 6.57 -12.32
CA LEU A 69 -2.33 5.64 -11.28
C LEU A 69 -1.28 4.57 -10.99
N LEU A 70 -0.65 4.00 -12.02
CA LEU A 70 0.39 2.98 -11.81
C LEU A 70 1.59 3.57 -11.07
N ASP A 71 2.01 4.78 -11.41
CA ASP A 71 3.09 5.49 -10.72
C ASP A 71 2.72 5.79 -9.25
N LYS A 72 1.47 6.21 -8.99
CA LYS A 72 0.96 6.39 -7.62
C LYS A 72 0.95 5.09 -6.82
N LEU A 73 0.53 3.97 -7.42
CA LEU A 73 0.53 2.67 -6.77
C LEU A 73 1.95 2.13 -6.54
N SER A 74 2.88 2.37 -7.48
CA SER A 74 4.30 2.03 -7.31
C SER A 74 4.92 2.85 -6.19
N THR A 75 4.72 4.17 -6.18
CA THR A 75 5.18 5.06 -5.11
C THR A 75 4.61 4.64 -3.75
N LEU A 76 3.34 4.22 -3.72
CA LEU A 76 2.69 3.71 -2.52
C LEU A 76 3.36 2.42 -2.02
N SER A 77 3.62 1.49 -2.93
CA SER A 77 4.33 0.24 -2.68
C SER A 77 5.73 0.48 -2.10
N ASP A 78 6.50 1.39 -2.70
CA ASP A 78 7.86 1.72 -2.24
C ASP A 78 7.85 2.32 -0.83
N ARG A 79 6.95 3.27 -0.57
CA ARG A 79 6.82 3.88 0.76
C ARG A 79 6.38 2.90 1.83
N VAL A 80 5.51 1.94 1.52
CA VAL A 80 5.15 0.88 2.47
C VAL A 80 6.32 -0.09 2.68
N SER A 81 7.11 -0.37 1.64
CA SER A 81 8.30 -1.23 1.71
C SER A 81 9.45 -0.61 2.51
N GLU A 82 9.56 0.72 2.59
CA GLU A 82 10.52 1.38 3.48
C GLU A 82 10.35 0.98 4.95
N TYR A 83 9.15 0.53 5.37
CA TYR A 83 8.91 0.02 6.73
C TYR A 83 9.30 -1.46 6.89
N LEU A 84 9.50 -2.20 5.79
CA LEU A 84 10.04 -3.57 5.82
C LEU A 84 11.54 -3.59 6.10
N LEU A 85 12.27 -2.62 5.54
CA LEU A 85 13.75 -2.63 5.59
C LEU A 85 14.28 -2.56 7.04
N PRO A 86 13.82 -1.63 7.91
CA PRO A 86 14.26 -1.60 9.31
C PRO A 86 13.85 -2.86 10.07
N ALA A 87 12.66 -3.39 9.80
CA ALA A 87 12.14 -4.57 10.49
C ALA A 87 12.91 -5.86 10.10
N GLN A 88 13.42 -5.95 8.88
CA GLN A 88 14.31 -7.02 8.44
C GLN A 88 15.72 -6.92 9.05
N GLU A 89 16.21 -5.70 9.27
CA GLU A 89 17.52 -5.46 9.93
C GLU A 89 17.46 -5.71 11.44
N GLU A 90 16.32 -5.46 12.10
CA GLU A 90 16.13 -5.77 13.54
C GLU A 90 15.91 -7.27 13.83
N ALA A 91 15.53 -8.05 12.82
CA ALA A 91 15.29 -9.50 12.93
C ALA A 91 16.54 -10.37 12.64
N ALA A 92 17.66 -9.77 12.22
CA ALA A 92 18.93 -10.43 11.89
C ALA A 92 19.94 -10.37 13.05
#